data_AF-A0A8T3X838-F1
#
_entry.id   AF-A0A8T3X838-F1
#
_cell.length_a   1.000
_cell.length_b   1.000
_cell.length_c   1.000
_cell.angle_alpha   90.00
_cell.angle_beta   90.00
_cell.angle_gamma   90.00
#
_symmetry.space_group_name_H-M   'P 1'
#
loop_
_entity.id
_entity.type
_entity.pdbx_description
1 polymer ?
#
loop_
_entity_poly.entity_id
_entity_poly.type
_entity_poly.pdbx_seq_one_letter_code
_entity_poly.pdbx_strand_id
1 'polypeptide(L)'
;MKRGRKSILNYWNIPILLIMGFLIQFFIMESYTLNVLFSIIASLVFIFLGYYFWNKSFFNFFLFSLTAISFFVSLEVSFNIGFYLTFLFSLIFSLIFSFAYLKWKHDENYPLLLLISFIFIWIILGFNVLDRTDWILENSINVPFIIIIVLLSKWFRFSKLSYSLFYLFMFMNVIGSHYTYSEVPFGFWLEGFLGITRNHYDRIIHFSFGFLLAYPLREVYIRVGNYKGFWALMAPIIMVLGLSAVYELLEWWIAVIFGGDLGIAYLGSQGDIWDAQKDMFLAGFGSIITMFIVFIVLITYKRKTFISEIKDSLKVKKQTPLGEIALEKIQKTHR
;
A
#
# COMPACT_ATOMS: atom_id res chain seq x y z
N MET A 1 40.41 -12.73 1.37
CA MET A 1 39.12 -13.42 1.11
C MET A 1 38.02 -12.86 2.01
N LYS A 2 37.27 -11.85 1.53
CA LYS A 2 36.04 -11.42 2.21
C LYS A 2 34.96 -12.46 1.89
N ARG A 3 34.68 -13.40 2.81
CA ARG A 3 33.47 -14.24 2.72
C ARG A 3 32.27 -13.29 2.69
N GLY A 4 31.70 -13.09 1.50
CA GLY A 4 30.50 -12.29 1.32
C GLY A 4 29.40 -12.89 2.19
N ARG A 5 28.89 -12.10 3.14
CA ARG A 5 27.60 -12.40 3.76
C ARG A 5 26.60 -12.43 2.62
N LYS A 6 26.18 -13.64 2.18
CA LYS A 6 24.97 -13.79 1.38
C LYS A 6 23.89 -13.04 2.15
N SER A 7 23.27 -12.04 1.55
CA SER A 7 22.23 -11.27 2.22
C SER A 7 21.12 -12.24 2.63
N ILE A 8 20.52 -12.02 3.80
CA ILE A 8 19.44 -12.88 4.35
C ILE A 8 18.30 -13.06 3.34
N LEU A 9 18.11 -12.08 2.45
CA LEU A 9 17.22 -12.17 1.30
C LEU A 9 17.41 -13.52 0.58
N ASN A 10 18.64 -13.91 0.24
CA ASN A 10 18.93 -15.11 -0.55
C ASN A 10 18.42 -16.46 0.02
N TYR A 11 18.17 -16.56 1.33
CA TYR A 11 17.64 -17.79 1.93
C TYR A 11 16.10 -17.89 1.85
N TRP A 12 15.41 -16.75 1.73
CA TRP A 12 13.95 -16.69 1.66
C TRP A 12 13.41 -16.69 0.22
N ASN A 13 14.27 -16.53 -0.79
CA ASN A 13 13.86 -16.47 -2.20
C ASN A 13 12.99 -17.66 -2.61
N ILE A 14 13.46 -18.88 -2.30
CA ILE A 14 12.83 -20.11 -2.78
C ILE A 14 11.47 -20.32 -2.10
N PRO A 15 11.35 -20.26 -0.75
CA PRO A 15 10.04 -20.35 -0.10
C PRO A 15 9.05 -19.28 -0.58
N ILE A 16 9.48 -18.02 -0.73
CA ILE A 16 8.61 -16.92 -1.18
C ILE A 16 8.12 -17.18 -2.61
N LEU A 17 9.02 -17.55 -3.52
CA LEU A 17 8.66 -17.83 -4.91
C LEU A 17 7.74 -19.05 -5.03
N LEU A 18 7.93 -20.07 -4.19
CA LEU A 18 7.05 -21.24 -4.15
C LEU A 18 5.66 -20.90 -3.62
N ILE A 19 5.56 -20.12 -2.54
CA ILE A 19 4.28 -19.63 -2.00
C ILE A 19 3.57 -18.77 -3.05
N MET A 20 4.29 -17.85 -3.70
CA MET A 20 3.70 -17.02 -4.76
C MET A 20 3.25 -17.87 -5.94
N GLY A 21 4.04 -18.84 -6.38
CA GLY A 21 3.66 -19.77 -7.43
C GLY A 21 2.40 -20.57 -7.09
N PHE A 22 2.31 -21.06 -5.86
CA PHE A 22 1.13 -21.75 -5.35
C PHE A 22 -0.11 -20.85 -5.32
N LEU A 23 0.01 -19.62 -4.82
CA LEU A 23 -1.09 -18.66 -4.78
C LEU A 23 -1.57 -18.29 -6.18
N ILE A 24 -0.64 -18.01 -7.10
CA ILE A 24 -0.95 -17.75 -8.50
C ILE A 24 -1.71 -18.93 -9.11
N GLN A 25 -1.21 -20.16 -8.91
CA GLN A 25 -1.85 -21.36 -9.41
C GLN A 25 -3.26 -21.54 -8.83
N PHE A 26 -3.41 -21.36 -7.52
CA PHE A 26 -4.70 -21.46 -6.83
C PHE A 26 -5.72 -20.48 -7.42
N PHE A 27 -5.38 -19.20 -7.51
CA PHE A 27 -6.27 -18.18 -8.07
C PHE A 27 -6.57 -18.41 -9.56
N ILE A 28 -5.59 -18.86 -10.34
CA ILE A 28 -5.81 -19.18 -11.75
C ILE A 28 -6.84 -20.32 -11.89
N MET A 29 -6.72 -21.37 -11.08
CA MET A 29 -7.62 -22.52 -11.14
C MET A 29 -9.02 -22.20 -10.64
N GLU A 30 -9.13 -21.33 -9.64
CA GLU A 30 -10.43 -20.89 -9.09
C GLU A 30 -11.15 -19.95 -10.06
N SER A 31 -10.42 -19.03 -10.70
CA SER A 31 -11.01 -17.99 -11.54
C SER A 31 -11.18 -18.38 -13.01
N TYR A 32 -10.45 -19.39 -13.49
CA TYR A 32 -10.47 -19.77 -14.91
C TYR A 32 -10.54 -21.27 -15.14
N THR A 33 -11.38 -21.67 -16.09
CA THR A 33 -11.43 -23.05 -16.61
C THR A 33 -10.28 -23.28 -17.61
N LEU A 34 -9.05 -23.34 -17.11
CA LEU A 34 -7.86 -23.63 -17.91
C LEU A 34 -7.49 -25.11 -17.85
N ASN A 35 -6.79 -25.57 -18.88
CA ASN A 35 -6.10 -26.85 -18.82
C ASN A 35 -5.03 -26.80 -17.71
N VAL A 36 -5.03 -27.78 -16.82
CA VAL A 36 -4.05 -27.93 -15.72
C VAL A 36 -2.61 -27.73 -16.20
N LEU A 37 -2.27 -28.28 -17.37
CA LEU A 37 -0.94 -28.11 -17.98
C LEU A 37 -0.61 -26.64 -18.22
N PHE A 38 -1.57 -25.85 -18.70
CA PHE A 38 -1.37 -24.43 -18.97
C PHE A 38 -1.22 -23.63 -17.67
N SER A 39 -2.04 -23.91 -16.65
CA SER A 39 -1.89 -23.29 -15.33
C SER A 39 -0.51 -23.56 -14.72
N ILE A 40 0.01 -24.78 -14.89
CA ILE A 40 1.37 -25.15 -14.46
C ILE A 40 2.41 -24.36 -15.25
N ILE A 41 2.31 -24.31 -16.59
CA ILE A 41 3.27 -23.58 -17.44
C ILE A 41 3.29 -22.09 -17.08
N ALA A 42 2.13 -21.45 -16.96
CA ALA A 42 2.00 -20.05 -16.57
C ALA A 42 2.68 -19.76 -15.23
N SER A 43 2.46 -20.64 -14.24
CA SER A 43 3.07 -20.55 -12.91
C SER A 43 4.60 -20.71 -12.97
N LEU A 44 5.10 -21.67 -13.75
CA LEU A 44 6.54 -21.89 -13.95
C LEU A 44 7.23 -20.70 -14.63
N VAL A 45 6.59 -20.08 -15.62
CA VAL A 45 7.10 -18.86 -16.27
C VAL A 45 7.25 -17.73 -15.25
N PHE A 46 6.23 -17.50 -14.42
CA PHE A 46 6.28 -16.49 -13.36
C PHE A 46 7.37 -16.78 -12.32
N ILE A 47 7.49 -18.03 -11.87
CA ILE A 47 8.53 -18.44 -10.90
C ILE A 47 9.92 -18.23 -11.50
N PHE A 48 10.14 -18.65 -12.74
CA PHE A 48 11.44 -18.52 -13.41
C PHE A 48 11.84 -17.06 -13.60
N LEU A 49 10.94 -16.23 -14.13
CA LEU A 49 11.20 -14.80 -14.34
C LEU A 49 11.32 -14.04 -13.00
N GLY A 50 10.47 -14.39 -12.03
CA GLY A 50 10.56 -13.87 -10.67
C GLY A 50 11.94 -14.16 -10.06
N TYR A 51 12.41 -15.41 -10.16
CA TYR A 51 13.74 -15.80 -9.71
C TYR A 51 14.86 -15.06 -10.47
N TYR A 52 14.73 -14.92 -11.79
CA TYR A 52 15.67 -14.16 -12.61
C TYR A 52 15.81 -12.72 -12.11
N PHE A 53 14.71 -11.99 -11.95
CA PHE A 53 14.74 -10.59 -11.53
C PHE A 53 15.13 -10.43 -10.06
N TRP A 54 14.77 -11.38 -9.20
CA TRP A 54 15.21 -11.40 -7.81
C TRP A 54 16.74 -11.42 -7.71
N ASN A 55 17.38 -12.28 -8.51
CA ASN A 55 18.84 -12.39 -8.56
C ASN A 55 19.53 -11.13 -9.08
N LYS A 56 18.80 -10.24 -9.77
CA LYS A 56 19.31 -8.91 -10.13
C LYS A 56 19.17 -7.93 -8.96
N SER A 57 17.97 -7.82 -8.39
CA SER A 57 17.73 -7.14 -7.11
C SER A 57 16.32 -7.43 -6.59
N PHE A 58 16.14 -7.36 -5.27
CA PHE A 58 14.83 -7.47 -4.64
C PHE A 58 13.79 -6.48 -5.23
N PHE A 59 14.18 -5.24 -5.49
CA PHE A 59 13.26 -4.23 -6.04
C PHE A 59 12.92 -4.47 -7.50
N ASN A 60 13.79 -5.11 -8.27
CA ASN A 60 13.46 -5.49 -9.64
C ASN A 60 12.44 -6.62 -9.68
N PHE A 61 12.59 -7.62 -8.79
CA PHE A 61 11.56 -8.62 -8.58
C PHE A 61 10.21 -8.00 -8.17
N PHE A 62 10.25 -7.04 -7.24
CA PHE A 62 9.04 -6.38 -6.78
C PHE A 62 8.37 -5.57 -7.90
N LEU A 63 9.16 -4.85 -8.72
CA LEU A 63 8.65 -4.14 -9.88
C LEU A 63 8.00 -5.09 -10.89
N PHE A 64 8.70 -6.17 -11.24
CA PHE A 64 8.16 -7.21 -12.12
C PHE A 64 6.83 -7.75 -11.60
N SER A 65 6.79 -8.16 -10.34
CA SER A 65 5.62 -8.79 -9.74
C SER A 65 4.45 -7.81 -9.61
N LEU A 66 4.70 -6.60 -9.13
CA LEU A 66 3.67 -5.56 -9.02
C LEU A 66 3.07 -5.26 -10.39
N THR A 67 3.91 -4.89 -11.36
CA THR A 67 3.44 -4.49 -12.69
C THR A 67 2.72 -5.63 -13.41
N ALA A 68 3.19 -6.88 -13.27
CA ALA A 68 2.54 -8.03 -13.87
C ALA A 68 1.15 -8.27 -13.26
N ILE A 69 1.05 -8.32 -11.94
CA ILE A 69 -0.22 -8.59 -11.24
C ILE A 69 -1.20 -7.45 -11.48
N SER A 70 -0.77 -6.20 -11.29
CA SER A 70 -1.69 -5.07 -11.39
C SER A 70 -2.18 -4.87 -12.83
N PHE A 71 -1.33 -5.07 -13.83
CA PHE A 71 -1.75 -4.96 -15.23
C PHE A 71 -2.67 -6.10 -15.65
N PHE A 72 -2.40 -7.33 -15.16
CA PHE A 72 -3.26 -8.50 -15.38
C PHE A 72 -4.66 -8.24 -14.85
N VAL A 73 -4.76 -7.85 -13.57
CA VAL A 73 -6.05 -7.56 -12.95
C VAL A 73 -6.74 -6.42 -13.68
N SER A 74 -6.03 -5.34 -14.05
CA SER A 74 -6.65 -4.18 -14.72
C SER A 74 -7.26 -4.53 -16.07
N LEU A 75 -6.53 -5.31 -16.89
CA LEU A 75 -7.03 -5.78 -18.18
C LEU A 75 -8.24 -6.69 -18.03
N GLU A 76 -8.20 -7.59 -17.06
CA GLU A 76 -9.28 -8.53 -16.83
C GLU A 76 -10.55 -7.83 -16.38
N VAL A 77 -10.41 -6.96 -15.38
CA VAL A 77 -11.48 -6.15 -14.82
C VAL A 77 -12.13 -5.28 -15.89
N SER A 78 -11.33 -4.61 -16.72
CA SER A 78 -11.84 -3.61 -17.66
C SER A 78 -12.36 -4.20 -18.97
N PHE A 79 -11.78 -5.31 -19.45
CA PHE A 79 -12.05 -5.81 -20.80
C PHE A 79 -12.40 -7.30 -20.89
N ASN A 80 -12.07 -8.12 -19.89
CA ASN A 80 -12.30 -9.57 -19.89
C ASN A 80 -11.93 -10.25 -21.23
N ILE A 81 -10.72 -9.99 -21.72
CA ILE A 81 -10.23 -10.51 -23.01
C ILE A 81 -9.75 -11.98 -22.93
N GLY A 82 -9.97 -12.62 -21.78
CA GLY A 82 -9.60 -14.00 -21.51
C GLY A 82 -8.14 -14.17 -21.07
N PHE A 83 -7.93 -15.20 -20.24
CA PHE A 83 -6.67 -15.44 -19.53
C PHE A 83 -5.42 -15.37 -20.40
N TYR A 84 -5.41 -16.01 -21.58
CA TYR A 84 -4.22 -16.13 -22.42
C TYR A 84 -3.70 -14.77 -22.90
N LEU A 85 -4.59 -13.90 -23.38
CA LEU A 85 -4.24 -12.56 -23.84
C LEU A 85 -3.86 -11.66 -22.67
N THR A 86 -4.67 -11.69 -21.59
CA THR A 86 -4.39 -10.93 -20.36
C THR A 86 -3.01 -11.31 -19.79
N PHE A 87 -2.70 -12.61 -19.70
CA PHE A 87 -1.41 -13.12 -19.24
C PHE A 87 -0.25 -12.65 -20.13
N LEU A 88 -0.37 -12.81 -21.45
CA LEU A 88 0.67 -12.43 -22.39
C LEU A 88 0.97 -10.93 -22.34
N PHE A 89 -0.05 -10.07 -22.36
CA PHE A 89 0.14 -8.63 -22.30
C PHE A 89 0.74 -8.17 -20.98
N SER A 90 0.31 -8.77 -19.86
CA SER A 90 0.86 -8.47 -18.53
C SER A 90 2.31 -8.92 -18.38
N LEU A 91 2.67 -10.04 -19.00
CA LEU A 91 4.04 -10.50 -19.05
C LEU A 91 4.93 -9.54 -19.86
N ILE A 92 4.48 -9.16 -21.06
CA ILE A 92 5.23 -8.21 -21.91
C ILE A 92 5.39 -6.87 -21.19
N PHE A 93 4.30 -6.34 -20.61
CA PHE A 93 4.31 -5.10 -19.86
C PHE A 93 5.32 -5.15 -18.70
N SER A 94 5.22 -6.14 -17.82
CA SER A 94 6.14 -6.28 -16.69
C SER A 94 7.60 -6.49 -17.08
N LEU A 95 7.86 -7.22 -18.18
CA LEU A 95 9.20 -7.37 -18.74
C LEU A 95 9.77 -6.02 -19.22
N ILE A 96 8.98 -5.22 -19.93
CA ILE A 96 9.41 -3.88 -20.40
C ILE A 96 9.86 -3.02 -19.22
N PHE A 97 9.05 -2.92 -18.17
CA PHE A 97 9.38 -2.10 -16.99
C PHE A 97 10.60 -2.64 -16.24
N SER A 98 10.72 -3.96 -16.10
CA SER A 98 11.84 -4.59 -15.38
C SER A 98 13.16 -4.48 -16.15
N PHE A 99 13.14 -4.63 -17.47
CA PHE A 99 14.31 -4.39 -18.31
C PHE A 99 14.68 -2.91 -18.40
N ALA A 100 13.69 -2.00 -18.45
CA ALA A 100 13.93 -0.57 -18.36
C ALA A 100 14.64 -0.22 -17.04
N TYR A 101 14.19 -0.77 -15.91
CA TYR A 101 14.84 -0.59 -14.62
C TYR A 101 16.28 -1.12 -14.59
N LEU A 102 16.55 -2.28 -15.20
CA LEU A 102 17.91 -2.82 -15.31
C LEU A 102 18.85 -1.97 -16.16
N LYS A 103 18.34 -1.45 -17.29
CA LYS A 103 19.11 -0.63 -18.22
C LYS A 103 19.41 0.74 -17.61
N TRP A 104 18.43 1.32 -16.95
CA TRP A 104 18.53 2.59 -16.25
C TRP A 104 19.16 2.36 -14.88
N LYS A 105 20.47 2.11 -14.85
CA LYS A 105 21.33 1.82 -13.68
C LYS A 105 21.25 2.79 -12.49
N HIS A 106 20.38 3.80 -12.52
CA HIS A 106 20.14 4.74 -11.43
C HIS A 106 18.88 4.34 -10.66
N ASP A 107 19.04 4.13 -9.34
CA ASP A 107 17.94 3.92 -8.39
C ASP A 107 16.89 5.06 -8.41
N GLU A 108 17.22 6.18 -9.03
CA GLU A 108 16.38 7.36 -9.19
C GLU A 108 15.13 7.13 -10.06
N ASN A 109 15.15 6.14 -10.94
CA ASN A 109 14.06 5.92 -11.89
C ASN A 109 12.97 4.96 -11.39
N TYR A 110 13.20 4.26 -10.28
CA TYR A 110 12.23 3.31 -9.73
C TYR A 110 10.84 3.93 -9.48
N PRO A 111 10.72 5.10 -8.83
CA PRO A 111 9.41 5.72 -8.60
C PRO A 111 8.75 6.22 -9.88
N LEU A 112 9.55 6.67 -10.85
CA LEU A 112 9.05 7.10 -12.15
C LEU A 112 8.45 5.92 -12.92
N LEU A 113 9.11 4.76 -12.91
CA LEU A 113 8.58 3.53 -13.52
C LEU A 113 7.27 3.09 -12.85
N LEU A 114 7.19 3.13 -11.52
CA LEU A 114 5.93 2.84 -10.81
C LEU A 114 4.84 3.85 -11.17
N LEU A 115 5.16 5.15 -11.24
CA LEU A 115 4.20 6.19 -11.61
C LEU A 115 3.67 5.99 -13.04
N ILE A 116 4.55 5.76 -14.01
CA ILE A 116 4.16 5.50 -15.40
C ILE A 116 3.27 4.25 -15.46
N SER A 117 3.68 3.16 -14.81
CA SER A 117 2.88 1.94 -14.73
C SER A 117 1.50 2.20 -14.16
N PHE A 118 1.45 2.94 -13.05
CA PHE A 118 0.19 3.27 -12.38
C PHE A 118 -0.72 4.12 -13.27
N ILE A 119 -0.18 5.12 -13.98
CA ILE A 119 -0.98 5.93 -14.91
C ILE A 119 -1.59 5.06 -16.01
N PHE A 120 -0.84 4.11 -16.58
CA PHE A 120 -1.38 3.17 -17.57
C PHE A 120 -2.52 2.32 -16.99
N ILE A 121 -2.33 1.81 -15.78
CA ILE A 121 -3.35 1.00 -15.07
C ILE A 121 -4.59 1.83 -14.76
N TRP A 122 -4.41 3.04 -14.26
CA TRP A 122 -5.50 3.97 -13.95
C TRP A 122 -6.32 4.30 -15.20
N ILE A 123 -5.66 4.52 -16.35
CA ILE A 123 -6.34 4.72 -17.63
C ILE A 123 -7.14 3.47 -18.03
N ILE A 124 -6.57 2.27 -17.91
CA ILE A 124 -7.25 1.01 -18.23
C ILE A 124 -8.48 0.83 -17.36
N LEU A 125 -8.35 1.00 -16.04
CA LEU A 125 -9.45 0.87 -15.08
C LEU A 125 -10.52 1.96 -15.24
N GLY A 126 -10.22 3.06 -15.96
CA GLY A 126 -11.22 4.06 -16.32
C GLY A 126 -12.18 3.61 -17.45
N PHE A 127 -11.93 2.48 -18.10
CA PHE A 127 -12.85 1.89 -19.08
C PHE A 127 -13.84 0.96 -18.38
N ASN A 128 -15.10 0.97 -18.83
CA ASN A 128 -16.16 0.09 -18.32
C ASN A 128 -16.38 0.13 -16.79
N VAL A 129 -16.15 1.28 -16.16
CA VAL A 129 -16.45 1.51 -14.74
C VAL A 129 -17.93 1.26 -14.42
N LEU A 130 -18.22 0.73 -13.24
CA LEU A 130 -19.58 0.39 -12.82
C LEU A 130 -20.45 1.65 -12.67
N ASP A 131 -19.96 2.65 -11.93
CA ASP A 131 -20.58 3.97 -11.82
C ASP A 131 -19.56 5.07 -12.13
N ARG A 132 -19.89 5.92 -13.11
CA ARG A 132 -18.99 7.00 -13.56
C ARG A 132 -18.89 8.16 -12.57
N THR A 133 -19.97 8.46 -11.88
CA THR A 133 -20.01 9.54 -10.88
C THR A 133 -19.18 9.13 -9.68
N ASP A 134 -19.37 7.90 -9.20
CA ASP A 134 -18.59 7.32 -8.11
C ASP A 134 -17.10 7.24 -8.47
N TRP A 135 -16.77 6.73 -9.67
CA TRP A 135 -15.40 6.72 -10.18
C TRP A 135 -14.74 8.10 -10.13
N ILE A 136 -15.44 9.16 -10.57
CA ILE A 136 -14.91 10.53 -10.53
C ILE A 136 -14.73 11.01 -9.09
N LEU A 137 -15.70 10.74 -8.23
CA LEU A 137 -15.70 11.18 -6.83
C LEU A 137 -14.56 10.54 -6.04
N GLU A 138 -14.39 9.23 -6.14
CA GLU A 138 -13.28 8.49 -5.56
C GLU A 138 -11.91 8.99 -6.08
N ASN A 139 -11.81 9.18 -7.39
CA ASN A 139 -10.57 9.65 -7.99
C ASN A 139 -10.26 11.12 -7.70
N SER A 140 -11.26 11.90 -7.25
CA SER A 140 -11.06 13.28 -6.80
C SER A 140 -10.19 13.38 -5.55
N ILE A 141 -10.08 12.31 -4.76
CA ILE A 141 -9.18 12.20 -3.60
C ILE A 141 -7.86 11.54 -4.00
N ASN A 142 -7.92 10.46 -4.79
CA ASN A 142 -6.75 9.68 -5.19
C ASN A 142 -5.75 10.48 -6.05
N VAL A 143 -6.23 11.29 -7.00
CA VAL A 143 -5.37 12.07 -7.90
C VAL A 143 -4.59 13.16 -7.12
N PRO A 144 -5.21 13.99 -6.27
CA PRO A 144 -4.46 14.90 -5.40
C PRO A 144 -3.42 14.21 -4.52
N PHE A 145 -3.73 13.04 -3.97
CA PHE A 145 -2.78 12.29 -3.16
C PHE A 145 -1.50 11.93 -3.95
N ILE A 146 -1.63 11.46 -5.19
CA ILE A 146 -0.49 11.19 -6.07
C ILE A 146 0.28 12.47 -6.40
N ILE A 147 -0.44 13.56 -6.72
CA ILE A 147 0.19 14.87 -6.99
C ILE A 147 1.02 15.31 -5.79
N ILE A 148 0.49 15.19 -4.58
CA ILE A 148 1.21 15.51 -3.33
C ILE A 148 2.48 14.66 -3.21
N ILE A 149 2.42 13.35 -3.44
CA ILE A 149 3.61 12.47 -3.40
C ILE A 149 4.66 12.92 -4.43
N VAL A 150 4.24 13.24 -5.66
CA VAL A 150 5.14 13.72 -6.72
C VAL A 150 5.77 15.06 -6.36
N LEU A 151 5.00 16.00 -5.82
CA LEU A 151 5.52 17.29 -5.37
C LEU A 151 6.48 17.15 -4.19
N LEU A 152 6.11 16.34 -3.20
CA LEU A 152 6.97 16.02 -2.06
C LEU A 152 8.28 15.38 -2.51
N SER A 153 8.27 14.56 -3.56
CA SER A 153 9.49 13.90 -4.06
C SER A 153 10.60 14.87 -4.51
N LYS A 154 10.25 16.13 -4.84
CA LYS A 154 11.21 17.18 -5.19
C LYS A 154 12.01 17.69 -3.99
N TRP A 155 11.43 17.63 -2.80
CA TRP A 155 12.06 18.07 -1.55
C TRP A 155 12.51 16.90 -0.67
N PHE A 156 11.67 15.87 -0.58
CA PHE A 156 11.84 14.68 0.22
C PHE A 156 11.58 13.42 -0.62
N ARG A 157 12.66 12.77 -1.03
CA ARG A 157 12.58 11.51 -1.77
C ARG A 157 12.42 10.33 -0.82
N PHE A 158 11.30 9.61 -0.95
CA PHE A 158 11.03 8.40 -0.19
C PHE A 158 11.90 7.21 -0.62
N SER A 159 11.96 6.18 0.22
CA SER A 159 12.63 4.93 -0.12
C SER A 159 11.88 4.15 -1.21
N LYS A 160 12.58 3.27 -1.94
CA LYS A 160 11.95 2.39 -2.95
C LYS A 160 10.80 1.58 -2.35
N LEU A 161 10.96 1.08 -1.12
CA LEU A 161 9.91 0.36 -0.40
C LEU A 161 8.68 1.25 -0.19
N SER A 162 8.85 2.47 0.29
CA SER A 162 7.74 3.40 0.47
C SER A 162 6.99 3.68 -0.84
N TYR A 163 7.70 3.87 -1.96
CA TYR A 163 7.06 4.01 -3.27
C TYR A 163 6.32 2.74 -3.72
N SER A 164 6.85 1.56 -3.44
CA SER A 164 6.16 0.30 -3.71
C SER A 164 4.89 0.14 -2.88
N LEU A 165 4.91 0.58 -1.61
CA LEU A 165 3.75 0.55 -0.71
C LEU A 165 2.68 1.54 -1.15
N PHE A 166 3.07 2.76 -1.55
CA PHE A 166 2.15 3.72 -2.17
C PHE A 166 1.51 3.14 -3.43
N TYR A 167 2.30 2.54 -4.33
CA TYR A 167 1.79 1.93 -5.55
C TYR A 167 0.73 0.85 -5.25
N LEU A 168 1.03 -0.06 -4.31
CA LEU A 168 0.11 -1.13 -3.96
C LEU A 168 -1.19 -0.58 -3.37
N PHE A 169 -1.09 0.38 -2.45
CA PHE A 169 -2.27 1.02 -1.85
C PHE A 169 -3.12 1.71 -2.92
N MET A 170 -2.50 2.54 -3.78
CA MET A 170 -3.22 3.24 -4.83
C MET A 170 -3.85 2.28 -5.84
N PHE A 171 -3.17 1.19 -6.19
CA PHE A 171 -3.73 0.18 -7.09
C PHE A 171 -5.01 -0.44 -6.50
N MET A 172 -5.01 -0.77 -5.21
CA MET A 172 -6.21 -1.28 -4.54
C MET A 172 -7.34 -0.24 -4.52
N ASN A 173 -7.05 1.03 -4.24
CA ASN A 173 -8.07 2.10 -4.25
C ASN A 173 -8.74 2.24 -5.62
N VAL A 174 -7.97 2.23 -6.71
CA VAL A 174 -8.51 2.38 -8.07
C VAL A 174 -9.35 1.16 -8.48
N ILE A 175 -9.03 -0.05 -7.99
CA ILE A 175 -9.91 -1.21 -8.17
C ILE A 175 -11.24 -1.00 -7.44
N GLY A 176 -11.21 -0.48 -6.22
CA GLY A 176 -12.40 -0.06 -5.48
C GLY A 176 -13.24 0.94 -6.27
N SER A 177 -12.61 2.01 -6.79
CA SER A 177 -13.31 3.01 -7.60
C SER A 177 -13.92 2.42 -8.88
N HIS A 178 -13.27 1.45 -9.52
CA HIS A 178 -13.75 0.87 -10.79
C HIS A 178 -15.10 0.18 -10.61
N TYR A 179 -15.22 -0.58 -9.53
CA TYR A 179 -16.42 -1.35 -9.22
C TYR A 179 -17.40 -0.60 -8.33
N THR A 180 -17.02 0.50 -7.67
CA THR A 180 -17.61 0.92 -6.39
C THR A 180 -17.24 -0.05 -5.27
N TYR A 181 -16.88 0.47 -4.10
CA TYR A 181 -16.26 -0.30 -3.02
C TYR A 181 -17.13 -1.47 -2.52
N SER A 182 -18.45 -1.32 -2.51
CA SER A 182 -19.39 -2.37 -2.09
C SER A 182 -19.53 -3.51 -3.10
N GLU A 183 -19.09 -3.32 -4.35
CA GLU A 183 -19.32 -4.26 -5.44
C GLU A 183 -18.03 -4.96 -5.90
N VAL A 184 -16.90 -4.72 -5.23
CA VAL A 184 -15.64 -5.36 -5.63
C VAL A 184 -15.76 -6.88 -5.47
N PRO A 185 -15.53 -7.67 -6.54
CA PRO A 185 -15.71 -9.14 -6.51
C PRO A 185 -14.92 -9.85 -5.41
N PHE A 186 -13.73 -9.34 -5.07
CA PHE A 186 -12.91 -9.90 -4.00
C PHE A 186 -13.62 -9.86 -2.63
N GLY A 187 -14.43 -8.84 -2.38
CA GLY A 187 -15.19 -8.72 -1.15
C GLY A 187 -16.30 -9.76 -1.02
N PHE A 188 -17.00 -10.07 -2.12
CA PHE A 188 -17.99 -11.16 -2.15
C PHE A 188 -17.35 -12.55 -2.00
N TRP A 189 -16.15 -12.74 -2.57
CA TRP A 189 -15.39 -13.97 -2.34
C TRP A 189 -15.06 -14.16 -0.86
N LEU A 190 -14.61 -13.09 -0.19
CA LEU A 190 -14.33 -13.10 1.25
C LEU A 190 -15.61 -13.32 2.07
N GLU A 191 -16.74 -12.77 1.61
CA GLU A 191 -18.05 -12.96 2.20
C GLU A 191 -18.42 -14.44 2.29
N GLY A 192 -18.41 -15.13 1.14
CA GLY A 192 -18.70 -16.56 1.05
C GLY A 192 -17.68 -17.43 1.79
N PHE A 193 -16.41 -17.06 1.77
CA PHE A 193 -15.34 -17.81 2.45
C PHE A 193 -15.43 -17.75 3.98
N LEU A 194 -15.75 -16.59 4.54
CA LEU A 194 -15.82 -16.39 5.99
C LEU A 194 -17.25 -16.54 6.56
N GLY A 195 -18.26 -16.68 5.71
CA GLY A 195 -19.67 -16.73 6.13
C GLY A 195 -20.14 -15.43 6.79
N ILE A 196 -19.56 -14.30 6.37
CA ILE A 196 -19.96 -12.95 6.79
C ILE A 196 -21.10 -12.46 5.90
N THR A 197 -21.73 -11.34 6.26
CA THR A 197 -23.04 -10.96 5.71
C THR A 197 -22.98 -9.80 4.71
N ARG A 198 -21.79 -9.31 4.37
CA ARG A 198 -21.61 -8.18 3.45
C ARG A 198 -20.25 -8.17 2.77
N ASN A 199 -20.12 -7.31 1.76
CA ASN A 199 -18.86 -7.01 1.13
C ASN A 199 -17.97 -6.16 2.07
N HIS A 200 -16.77 -6.65 2.38
CA HIS A 200 -15.81 -5.97 3.27
C HIS A 200 -14.59 -5.43 2.54
N TYR A 201 -14.68 -5.17 1.24
CA TYR A 201 -13.58 -4.60 0.48
C TYR A 201 -13.11 -3.26 1.06
N ASP A 202 -14.05 -2.39 1.42
CA ASP A 202 -13.74 -1.11 2.04
C ASP A 202 -12.88 -1.25 3.32
N ARG A 203 -13.29 -2.12 4.23
CA ARG A 203 -12.50 -2.49 5.42
C ARG A 203 -11.09 -2.97 5.11
N ILE A 204 -10.91 -3.70 4.01
CA ILE A 204 -9.59 -4.14 3.56
C ILE A 204 -8.75 -2.93 3.12
N ILE A 205 -9.35 -1.95 2.46
CA ILE A 205 -8.68 -0.69 2.08
C ILE A 205 -8.29 0.11 3.31
N HIS A 206 -9.18 0.29 4.29
CA HIS A 206 -8.85 0.97 5.55
C HIS A 206 -7.74 0.26 6.32
N PHE A 207 -7.80 -1.06 6.46
CA PHE A 207 -6.69 -1.83 7.02
C PHE A 207 -5.39 -1.61 6.24
N SER A 208 -5.46 -1.66 4.90
CA SER A 208 -4.32 -1.48 4.01
C SER A 208 -3.74 -0.07 4.06
N PHE A 209 -4.56 0.96 4.29
CA PHE A 209 -4.11 2.33 4.50
C PHE A 209 -3.13 2.37 5.68
N GLY A 210 -3.53 1.82 6.83
CA GLY A 210 -2.65 1.73 7.98
C GLY A 210 -1.45 0.83 7.76
N PHE A 211 -1.66 -0.36 7.21
CA PHE A 211 -0.61 -1.35 7.01
C PHE A 211 0.46 -0.87 6.01
N LEU A 212 0.06 -0.28 4.89
CA LEU A 212 0.98 0.11 3.82
C LEU A 212 1.56 1.51 4.05
N LEU A 213 0.81 2.46 4.60
CA LEU A 213 1.26 3.87 4.67
C LEU A 213 1.94 4.25 5.98
N ALA A 214 1.83 3.46 7.05
CA ALA A 214 2.53 3.74 8.31
C ALA A 214 4.06 3.75 8.15
N TYR A 215 4.63 2.91 7.29
CA TYR A 215 6.08 2.90 7.04
C TYR A 215 6.57 4.16 6.29
N PRO A 216 5.95 4.59 5.17
CA PRO A 216 6.25 5.88 4.57
C PRO A 216 6.13 7.05 5.55
N LEU A 217 5.08 7.10 6.36
CA LEU A 217 4.90 8.16 7.38
C LEU A 217 6.04 8.15 8.40
N ARG A 218 6.46 6.97 8.86
CA ARG A 218 7.63 6.82 9.73
C ARG A 218 8.90 7.40 9.11
N GLU A 219 9.08 7.23 7.80
CA GLU A 219 10.23 7.77 7.08
C GLU A 219 10.29 9.30 7.21
N VAL A 220 9.14 9.97 7.10
CA VAL A 220 9.01 11.43 7.30
C VAL A 220 9.35 11.81 8.74
N TYR A 221 8.74 11.17 9.73
CA TYR A 221 8.99 11.50 11.15
C TYR A 221 10.46 11.37 11.54
N ILE A 222 11.17 10.38 11.01
CA ILE A 222 12.59 10.19 11.32
C ILE A 222 13.47 11.18 10.58
N ARG A 223 13.23 11.39 9.29
CA ARG A 223 14.14 12.17 8.44
C ARG A 223 13.86 13.66 8.47
N VAL A 224 12.62 14.06 8.75
CA VAL A 224 12.19 15.47 8.84
C VAL A 224 12.00 15.87 10.30
N GLY A 225 11.23 15.08 11.04
CA GLY A 225 10.92 15.39 12.44
C GLY A 225 12.02 15.04 13.45
N ASN A 226 13.05 14.30 13.04
CA ASN A 226 14.11 13.77 13.91
C ASN A 226 13.58 12.93 15.09
N TYR A 227 12.45 12.23 14.90
CA TYR A 227 11.87 11.33 15.90
C TYR A 227 12.78 10.10 16.07
N LYS A 228 12.90 9.61 17.31
CA LYS A 228 13.74 8.45 17.66
C LYS A 228 13.03 7.53 18.65
N GLY A 229 13.50 6.28 18.74
CA GLY A 229 13.03 5.33 19.74
C GLY A 229 11.52 5.09 19.69
N PHE A 230 10.86 5.24 20.84
CA PHE A 230 9.43 5.02 21.00
C PHE A 230 8.60 5.95 20.10
N TRP A 231 8.92 7.25 20.08
CA TRP A 231 8.15 8.23 19.31
C TRP A 231 8.24 8.01 17.80
N ALA A 232 9.34 7.44 17.31
CA ALA A 232 9.47 7.04 15.90
C ALA A 232 8.63 5.81 15.51
N LEU A 233 8.04 5.10 16.47
CA LEU A 233 7.08 4.01 16.23
C LEU A 233 5.65 4.47 16.51
N MET A 234 5.45 5.31 17.52
CA MET A 234 4.12 5.76 17.93
C MET A 234 3.55 6.83 17.00
N ALA A 235 4.36 7.79 16.54
CA ALA A 235 3.86 8.91 15.73
C ALA A 235 3.16 8.48 14.43
N PRO A 236 3.65 7.49 13.65
CA PRO A 236 2.94 6.98 12.48
C PRO A 236 1.57 6.38 12.80
N ILE A 237 1.42 5.68 13.93
CA ILE A 237 0.15 5.06 14.34
C ILE A 237 -0.89 6.15 14.63
N ILE A 238 -0.48 7.16 15.41
CA ILE A 238 -1.35 8.29 15.75
C ILE A 238 -1.72 9.06 14.47
N MET A 239 -0.77 9.26 13.56
CA MET A 239 -1.01 9.96 12.30
C MET A 239 -1.98 9.19 11.40
N VAL A 240 -1.85 7.86 11.29
CA VAL A 240 -2.80 7.03 10.54
C VAL A 240 -4.20 7.15 11.13
N LEU A 241 -4.35 7.01 12.45
CA LEU A 241 -5.64 7.16 13.12
C LEU A 241 -6.25 8.55 12.89
N GLY A 242 -5.44 9.60 13.01
CA GLY A 242 -5.89 10.98 12.77
C GLY A 242 -6.29 11.23 11.32
N LEU A 243 -5.52 10.72 10.35
CA LEU A 243 -5.86 10.81 8.93
C LEU A 243 -7.11 10.00 8.58
N SER A 244 -7.27 8.80 9.16
CA SER A 244 -8.47 7.99 9.00
C SER A 244 -9.69 8.73 9.53
N ALA A 245 -9.61 9.32 10.73
CA ALA A 245 -10.71 10.10 11.28
C ALA A 245 -11.07 11.31 10.40
N VAL A 246 -10.08 11.99 9.80
CA VAL A 246 -10.35 13.07 8.84
C VAL A 246 -11.04 12.53 7.59
N TYR A 247 -10.63 11.36 7.10
CA TYR A 247 -11.23 10.72 5.93
C TYR A 247 -12.71 10.35 6.19
N GLU A 248 -13.04 9.70 7.31
CA GLU A 248 -14.43 9.39 7.70
C GLU A 248 -15.31 10.65 7.79
N LEU A 249 -14.74 11.75 8.30
CA LEU A 249 -15.46 13.03 8.38
C LEU A 249 -15.73 13.62 7.00
N LEU A 250 -14.81 13.43 6.05
CA LEU A 250 -15.01 13.84 4.65
C LEU A 250 -16.08 12.99 3.98
N GLU A 251 -16.08 11.67 4.19
CA GLU A 251 -17.11 10.78 3.64
C GLU A 251 -18.49 11.11 4.20
N TRP A 252 -18.59 11.37 5.51
CA TRP A 252 -19.82 11.87 6.12
C TRP A 252 -20.29 13.18 5.46
N TRP A 253 -19.38 14.15 5.25
CA TRP A 253 -19.72 15.41 4.58
C TRP A 253 -20.19 15.19 3.14
N ILE A 254 -19.53 14.33 2.38
CA ILE A 254 -19.89 14.00 1.00
C ILE A 254 -21.27 13.33 0.98
N ALA A 255 -21.52 12.36 1.86
CA ALA A 255 -22.81 11.69 1.98
C ALA A 255 -23.96 12.67 2.27
N VAL A 256 -23.71 13.69 3.10
CA VAL A 256 -24.69 14.76 3.38
C VAL A 256 -24.95 15.65 2.17
N ILE A 257 -23.92 15.98 1.38
CA ILE A 257 -24.04 16.87 0.21
C ILE A 257 -24.77 16.18 -0.94
N PHE A 258 -24.40 14.94 -1.27
CA PHE A 258 -24.99 14.22 -2.39
C PHE A 258 -26.35 13.62 -2.04
N GLY A 259 -26.53 13.17 -0.80
CA GLY A 259 -27.79 12.59 -0.32
C GLY A 259 -28.26 11.37 -1.13
N GLY A 260 -29.45 10.87 -0.77
CA GLY A 260 -30.10 9.76 -1.48
C GLY A 260 -29.25 8.48 -1.54
N ASP A 261 -29.50 7.67 -2.57
CA ASP A 261 -28.80 6.39 -2.76
C ASP A 261 -27.30 6.58 -3.06
N LEU A 262 -26.93 7.68 -3.76
CA LEU A 262 -25.53 7.98 -4.09
C LEU A 262 -24.69 8.29 -2.83
N GLY A 263 -25.23 9.08 -1.90
CA GLY A 263 -24.54 9.36 -0.64
C GLY A 263 -24.40 8.14 0.25
N ILE A 264 -25.39 7.25 0.27
CA ILE A 264 -25.35 5.98 1.03
C ILE A 264 -24.36 4.99 0.40
N ALA A 265 -24.34 4.90 -0.93
CA ALA A 265 -23.42 4.04 -1.67
C ALA A 265 -21.96 4.49 -1.50
N TYR A 266 -21.69 5.80 -1.64
CA TYR A 266 -20.37 6.37 -1.42
C TYR A 266 -19.87 6.18 0.02
N LEU A 267 -20.76 6.33 1.01
CA LEU A 267 -20.43 6.08 2.42
C LEU A 267 -20.05 4.62 2.69
N GLY A 268 -20.37 3.66 1.81
CA GLY A 268 -19.96 2.26 1.95
C GLY A 268 -20.59 1.50 3.13
N SER A 269 -21.42 2.15 3.95
CA SER A 269 -21.91 1.63 5.24
C SER A 269 -22.62 0.29 5.16
N GLN A 270 -23.32 0.00 4.06
CA GLN A 270 -24.10 -1.23 3.87
C GLN A 270 -25.02 -1.53 5.08
N GLY A 271 -25.54 -0.47 5.72
CA GLY A 271 -26.39 -0.56 6.91
C GLY A 271 -25.66 -0.74 8.26
N ASP A 272 -24.33 -0.71 8.29
CA ASP A 272 -23.54 -0.77 9.53
C ASP A 272 -23.43 0.62 10.16
N ILE A 273 -24.10 0.81 11.29
CA ILE A 273 -24.07 2.08 12.04
C ILE A 273 -22.70 2.39 12.67
N TRP A 274 -21.80 1.41 12.72
CA TRP A 274 -20.46 1.52 13.31
C TRP A 274 -19.35 1.50 12.25
N ASP A 275 -19.68 1.73 10.98
CA ASP A 275 -18.72 1.60 9.88
C ASP A 275 -17.47 2.44 10.12
N ALA A 276 -17.64 3.78 10.20
CA ALA A 276 -16.54 4.70 10.43
C ALA A 276 -15.65 4.34 11.63
N GLN A 277 -16.23 3.87 12.75
CA GLN A 277 -15.44 3.44 13.90
C GLN A 277 -14.64 2.16 13.64
N LYS A 278 -15.22 1.20 12.92
CA LYS A 278 -14.54 -0.04 12.52
C LYS A 278 -13.46 0.25 11.49
N ASP A 279 -13.68 1.19 10.58
CA ASP A 279 -12.75 1.57 9.52
C ASP A 279 -11.54 2.30 10.09
N MET A 280 -11.76 3.27 10.99
CA MET A 280 -10.70 3.86 11.80
C MET A 280 -9.95 2.83 12.64
N PHE A 281 -10.65 1.88 13.26
CA PHE A 281 -10.01 0.82 14.05
C PHE A 281 -9.11 -0.05 13.18
N LEU A 282 -9.57 -0.45 11.99
CA LEU A 282 -8.81 -1.29 11.06
C LEU A 282 -7.59 -0.56 10.52
N ALA A 283 -7.71 0.72 10.18
CA ALA A 283 -6.57 1.56 9.82
C ALA A 283 -5.55 1.64 10.95
N GLY A 284 -5.99 1.92 12.18
CA GLY A 284 -5.15 1.89 13.36
C GLY A 284 -4.44 0.55 13.54
N PHE A 285 -5.18 -0.55 13.45
CA PHE A 285 -4.67 -1.90 13.63
C PHE A 285 -3.62 -2.27 12.57
N GLY A 286 -3.86 -1.96 11.29
CA GLY A 286 -2.89 -2.13 10.22
C GLY A 286 -1.58 -1.39 10.51
N SER A 287 -1.66 -0.15 10.98
CA SER A 287 -0.47 0.64 11.33
C SER A 287 0.31 0.06 12.52
N ILE A 288 -0.38 -0.51 13.51
CA ILE A 288 0.24 -1.19 14.67
C ILE A 288 1.05 -2.39 14.18
N ILE A 289 0.47 -3.23 13.31
CA ILE A 289 1.17 -4.39 12.75
C ILE A 289 2.43 -3.94 12.01
N THR A 290 2.35 -2.90 11.18
CA THR A 290 3.51 -2.40 10.43
C THR A 290 4.60 -1.86 11.35
N MET A 291 4.24 -1.12 12.39
CA MET A 291 5.21 -0.65 13.38
C MET A 291 5.78 -1.78 14.23
N PHE A 292 5.01 -2.84 14.48
CA PHE A 292 5.49 -4.04 15.15
C PHE A 292 6.50 -4.81 14.28
N ILE A 293 6.26 -4.93 12.98
CA ILE A 293 7.24 -5.49 12.02
C ILE A 293 8.53 -4.65 12.03
N VAL A 294 8.41 -3.33 11.97
CA VAL A 294 9.57 -2.43 12.07
C VAL A 294 10.31 -2.60 13.39
N PHE A 295 9.59 -2.73 14.51
CA PHE A 295 10.17 -3.01 15.81
C PHE A 295 10.98 -4.32 15.80
N ILE A 296 10.42 -5.41 15.26
CA ILE A 296 11.11 -6.70 15.12
C ILE A 296 12.39 -6.55 14.28
N VAL A 297 12.32 -5.84 13.15
CA VAL A 297 13.50 -5.60 12.31
C VAL A 297 14.57 -4.81 13.09
N LEU A 298 14.18 -3.74 13.80
CA LEU A 298 15.13 -2.91 14.54
C LEU A 298 15.74 -3.64 15.74
N ILE A 299 14.96 -4.41 16.48
CA ILE A 299 15.49 -5.18 17.62
C ILE A 299 16.39 -6.33 17.15
N THR A 300 16.12 -6.90 15.97
CA THR A 300 16.94 -7.98 15.40
C THR A 300 18.28 -7.45 14.87
N TYR A 301 18.26 -6.36 14.11
CA TYR A 301 19.45 -5.89 13.39
C TYR A 301 20.20 -4.73 14.06
N LYS A 302 19.53 -3.96 14.93
CA LYS A 302 20.06 -2.74 15.58
C LYS A 302 19.84 -2.73 17.09
N ARG A 303 19.76 -3.91 17.72
CA ARG A 303 19.37 -4.10 19.14
C ARG A 303 19.95 -3.07 20.11
N LYS A 304 21.29 -2.95 20.17
CA LYS A 304 21.97 -2.08 21.15
C LYS A 304 21.59 -0.61 20.97
N THR A 305 21.70 -0.10 19.73
CA THR A 305 21.37 1.29 19.41
C THR A 305 19.89 1.57 19.63
N PHE A 306 19.02 0.67 19.17
CA PHE A 306 17.57 0.85 19.25
C PHE A 306 17.05 0.84 20.69
N ILE A 307 17.54 -0.07 21.56
CA ILE A 307 17.19 -0.05 22.99
C ILE A 307 17.64 1.25 23.66
N SER A 308 18.82 1.77 23.29
CA SER A 308 19.30 3.07 23.77
C SER A 308 18.38 4.21 23.34
N GLU A 309 17.97 4.23 22.07
CA GLU A 309 17.03 5.23 21.54
C GLU A 309 15.67 5.16 22.23
N ILE A 310 15.11 3.97 22.48
CA ILE A 310 13.86 3.81 23.23
C ILE A 310 13.99 4.44 24.62
N LYS A 311 15.02 4.04 25.38
CA LYS A 311 15.26 4.58 26.72
C LYS A 311 15.42 6.09 26.71
N ASP A 312 16.18 6.61 25.75
CA ASP A 312 16.43 8.05 25.65
C ASP A 312 15.18 8.85 25.23
N SER A 313 14.35 8.28 24.35
CA SER A 313 13.11 8.91 23.87
C SER A 313 12.04 9.08 24.95
N LEU A 314 12.08 8.25 26.00
CA LEU A 314 11.14 8.31 27.13
C LEU A 314 11.66 9.16 28.29
N LYS A 315 12.90 9.66 28.23
CA LYS A 315 13.43 10.56 29.26
C LYS A 315 12.84 11.95 29.12
N VAL A 316 12.50 12.56 30.25
CA VAL A 316 12.17 13.99 30.33
C VAL A 316 13.41 14.81 29.94
N LYS A 317 13.34 15.47 28.78
CA LYS A 317 14.45 16.31 28.26
C LYS A 317 14.49 17.70 28.90
N LYS A 318 13.34 18.20 29.33
CA LYS A 318 13.19 19.50 29.99
C LYS A 318 12.32 19.31 31.22
N GLN A 319 12.89 19.50 32.41
CA GLN A 319 12.18 19.29 33.68
C GLN A 319 11.19 20.42 34.01
N THR A 320 11.41 21.61 33.46
CA THR A 320 10.47 22.72 33.65
C THR A 320 9.22 22.48 32.81
N PRO A 321 8.02 22.54 33.41
CA PRO A 321 6.77 22.45 32.67
C PRO A 321 6.70 23.49 31.55
N LEU A 322 6.15 23.07 30.41
CA LEU A 322 5.78 23.99 29.32
C LEU A 322 4.44 24.65 29.65
N GLY A 323 3.95 25.53 28.77
CA GLY A 323 2.66 26.22 28.97
C GLY A 323 2.83 27.55 29.70
N GLU A 324 2.03 27.78 30.72
CA GLU A 324 1.89 29.06 31.42
C GLU A 324 3.20 29.58 32.01
N ILE A 325 3.98 28.73 32.68
CA ILE A 325 5.28 29.13 33.28
C ILE A 325 6.30 29.50 32.19
N ALA A 326 6.28 28.78 31.06
CA ALA A 326 7.17 29.08 29.94
C ALA A 326 6.74 30.37 29.23
N LEU A 327 5.43 30.59 29.05
CA LEU A 327 4.85 31.80 28.45
C LEU A 327 5.13 33.04 29.30
N GLU A 328 4.98 32.96 30.61
CA GLU A 328 5.26 34.07 31.53
C GLU A 328 6.75 34.45 31.48
N LYS A 329 7.66 33.47 31.39
CA LYS A 329 9.10 33.74 31.20
C LYS A 329 9.37 34.42 29.88
N ILE A 330 8.80 33.93 28.76
CA ILE A 330 8.95 34.56 27.44
C ILE A 330 8.48 36.02 27.48
N GLN A 331 7.32 36.28 28.09
CA GLN A 331 6.79 37.64 28.24
C GLN A 331 7.71 38.55 29.08
N LYS A 332 8.32 38.03 30.15
CA LYS A 332 9.26 38.78 30.99
C LYS A 332 10.60 39.06 30.30
N THR A 333 11.05 38.21 29.37
CA THR A 333 12.26 38.47 28.55
C THR A 333 12.05 39.46 27.40
N HIS A 334 10.81 39.76 27.04
CA HIS A 334 10.46 40.71 25.97
C HIS A 334 9.96 42.08 26.48
N ARG A 335 9.92 42.28 27.80
CA ARG A 335 9.79 43.58 28.46
C ARG A 335 11.16 44.00 28.97
#